data_AF-A0A947J8H0-F1
#
_entry.id   AF-A0A947J8H0-F1
#
_cell.length_a   1.000
_cell.length_b   1.000
_cell.length_c   1.000
_cell.angle_alpha   90.00
_cell.angle_beta   90.00
_cell.angle_gamma   90.00
#
_symmetry.space_group_name_H-M   'P 1'
#
loop_
_entity.id
_entity.type
_entity.pdbx_description
1 polymer ?
#
loop_
_entity_poly.entity_id
_entity_poly.type
_entity_poly.pdbx_seq_one_letter_code
_entity_poly.pdbx_strand_id
1 'polypeptide(L)'
;MADSTYTSEIEKNFPRIVEKLTMLWGHDGISAFLSHLLIDDRGDRQGFTGETMAEIMFLNNLHEDMERDKAPQSGQAIWENSLIKNLKN
;
A
#
# COMPACT_ATOMS: atom_id res chain seq x y z
N MET A 1 -12.41 -20.85 8.42
CA MET A 1 -12.08 -20.20 9.71
C MET A 1 -10.61 -19.87 9.63
N ALA A 2 -10.27 -18.59 9.48
CA ALA A 2 -8.86 -18.19 9.44
C ALA A 2 -8.24 -18.59 10.78
N ASP A 3 -7.12 -19.30 10.71
CA ASP A 3 -6.42 -19.85 11.86
C ASP A 3 -6.04 -18.70 12.81
N SER A 4 -6.81 -18.51 13.88
CA SER A 4 -6.71 -17.38 14.80
C SER A 4 -5.45 -17.43 15.69
N THR A 5 -4.51 -18.31 15.36
CA THR A 5 -3.30 -18.59 16.13
C THR A 5 -2.03 -18.06 15.45
N TYR A 6 -2.10 -17.69 14.16
CA TYR A 6 -0.93 -17.15 13.47
C TYR A 6 -0.83 -15.64 13.72
N THR A 7 0.17 -15.24 14.49
CA THR A 7 0.55 -13.85 14.70
C THR A 7 1.78 -13.55 13.86
N SER A 8 1.70 -12.51 13.03
CA SER A 8 2.80 -12.02 12.20
C SER A 8 3.94 -11.42 13.03
N GLU A 9 5.13 -11.30 12.45
CA GLU A 9 6.27 -10.71 13.16
C GLU A 9 6.05 -9.23 13.45
N ILE A 10 5.35 -8.51 12.56
CA ILE A 10 4.98 -7.11 12.78
C ILE A 10 4.00 -6.96 13.96
N GLU A 11 3.07 -7.89 14.14
CA GLU A 11 2.13 -7.89 15.28
C GLU A 11 2.83 -8.18 16.61
N LYS A 12 3.80 -9.11 16.62
CA LYS A 12 4.56 -9.44 17.84
C LYS A 12 5.47 -8.31 18.28
N ASN A 13 6.23 -7.75 17.33
CA ASN A 13 7.35 -6.86 17.64
C ASN A 13 6.97 -5.37 17.55
N PHE A 14 5.96 -5.03 16.75
CA PHE A 14 5.61 -3.64 16.44
C PHE A 14 4.09 -3.34 16.56
N PRO A 15 3.48 -3.52 17.74
CA PRO A 15 2.03 -3.31 17.92
C PRO A 15 1.57 -1.89 17.56
N ARG A 16 2.43 -0.87 17.75
CA ARG A 16 2.14 0.52 17.35
C ARG A 16 2.11 0.71 15.83
N ILE A 17 2.87 -0.07 15.09
CA ILE A 17 2.84 -0.04 13.62
C ILE A 17 1.54 -0.69 13.15
N VAL A 18 1.15 -1.81 13.75
CA VAL A 18 -0.11 -2.50 13.43
C VAL A 18 -1.33 -1.62 13.73
N GLU A 19 -1.38 -0.96 14.88
CA GLU A 19 -2.45 -0.01 15.20
C GLU A 19 -2.58 1.11 14.15
N LYS A 20 -1.46 1.64 13.68
CA LYS A 20 -1.47 2.65 12.62
C LYS A 20 -1.86 2.08 11.26
N LEU A 21 -1.40 0.87 10.93
CA LEU A 21 -1.79 0.17 9.71
C LEU A 21 -3.30 0.01 9.67
N THR A 22 -3.91 -0.52 10.73
CA THR A 22 -5.37 -0.74 10.78
C THR A 22 -6.15 0.56 10.75
N MET A 23 -5.66 1.63 11.38
CA MET A 23 -6.30 2.95 11.36
C MET A 23 -6.23 3.63 9.99
N LEU A 24 -5.12 3.45 9.25
CA LEU A 24 -4.90 4.12 7.97
C LEU A 24 -5.31 3.27 6.77
N TRP A 25 -5.53 1.97 6.93
CA TRP A 25 -5.79 1.07 5.81
C TRP A 25 -7.03 1.49 5.01
N GLY A 26 -6.87 1.65 3.69
CA GLY A 26 -7.93 2.12 2.80
C GLY A 26 -8.19 3.63 2.83
N HIS A 27 -7.40 4.40 3.58
CA HIS A 27 -7.39 5.87 3.57
C HIS A 27 -6.13 6.41 2.90
N ASP A 28 -6.20 7.64 2.37
CA ASP A 28 -5.12 8.29 1.60
C ASP A 28 -3.74 8.33 2.31
N GLY A 29 -3.71 8.22 3.63
CA GLY A 29 -2.49 8.27 4.44
C GLY A 29 -1.66 6.97 4.47
N ILE A 30 -2.20 5.84 4.01
CA ILE A 30 -1.53 4.54 4.16
C ILE A 30 -0.29 4.42 3.26
N SER A 31 -0.33 4.94 2.03
CA SER A 31 0.78 4.89 1.08
C SER A 31 2.01 5.63 1.61
N ALA A 32 1.81 6.83 2.16
CA ALA A 32 2.88 7.62 2.78
C ALA A 32 3.44 6.92 4.03
N PHE A 33 2.57 6.27 4.82
CA PHE A 33 3.00 5.53 5.99
C PHE A 33 3.85 4.30 5.63
N LEU A 34 3.42 3.49 4.66
CA LEU A 34 4.17 2.32 4.17
C LEU A 34 5.51 2.74 3.54
N SER A 35 5.52 3.81 2.74
CA SER A 35 6.75 4.38 2.18
C SER A 35 7.72 4.82 3.29
N HIS A 36 7.20 5.46 4.35
CA HIS A 36 8.00 5.86 5.51
C HIS A 36 8.62 4.65 6.22
N LEU A 37 7.91 3.52 6.29
CA LEU A 37 8.42 2.30 6.90
C LEU A 37 9.50 1.61 6.05
N LEU A 38 9.39 1.70 4.72
CA LEU A 38 10.36 1.12 3.79
C LEU A 38 11.65 1.94 3.69
N ILE A 39 11.56 3.26 3.89
CA ILE A 39 12.69 4.17 3.85
C ILE A 39 13.38 4.21 5.22
N ASP A 40 14.50 3.51 5.32
CA ASP A 40 15.38 3.51 6.50
C ASP A 40 16.21 4.81 6.57
N ASP A 41 15.55 5.95 6.83
CA ASP A 41 16.21 7.26 6.94
C ASP A 41 16.41 7.70 8.42
N ARG A 42 16.50 6.73 9.33
CA ARG A 42 16.75 7.04 10.76
C ARG A 42 18.01 6.33 11.19
N GLY A 43 19.16 6.91 10.87
CA GLY A 43 20.51 6.38 11.09
C GLY A 43 20.92 6.01 12.54
N ASP A 44 19.97 5.97 13.47
CA ASP A 44 20.15 5.57 14.87
C ASP A 44 19.15 4.46 15.32
N ARG A 45 18.44 3.82 14.38
CA ARG A 45 17.57 2.67 14.70
C ARG A 45 18.14 1.39 14.11
N GLN A 46 18.04 0.31 14.87
CA GLN A 46 18.10 -1.04 14.29
C GLN A 46 16.95 -1.14 13.30
N GLY A 47 17.27 -1.31 12.02
CA GLY A 47 16.29 -1.52 10.96
C GLY A 47 15.39 -2.73 11.23
N PHE A 48 14.42 -2.95 10.36
CA PHE A 48 13.55 -4.12 10.47
C PHE A 48 14.33 -5.43 10.24
N THR A 49 13.92 -6.50 10.91
CA THR A 49 14.39 -7.84 10.55
C THR A 49 13.91 -8.18 9.15
N GLY A 50 14.59 -9.12 8.48
CA GLY A 50 14.21 -9.52 7.11
C GLY A 50 12.75 -9.99 7.01
N GLU A 51 12.25 -10.68 8.03
CA GLU A 51 10.85 -11.14 8.10
C GLU A 51 9.86 -9.97 8.23
N THR A 52 10.12 -9.03 9.13
CA THR A 52 9.28 -7.82 9.25
C THR A 52 9.31 -6.98 7.98
N MET A 53 10.48 -6.82 7.35
CA MET A 53 10.60 -6.08 6.10
C MET A 53 9.80 -6.75 4.97
N ALA A 54 9.84 -8.09 4.88
CA ALA A 54 9.06 -8.84 3.91
C ALA A 54 7.54 -8.64 4.11
N GLU A 55 7.06 -8.62 5.35
CA GLU A 55 5.65 -8.34 5.67
C GLU A 55 5.26 -6.90 5.26
N ILE A 56 6.11 -5.90 5.53
CA ILE A 56 5.85 -4.51 5.14
C ILE A 56 5.82 -4.36 3.61
N MET A 57 6.78 -4.97 2.90
CA MET A 57 6.80 -4.98 1.43
C MET A 57 5.57 -5.66 0.84
N PHE A 58 5.14 -6.79 1.44
CA PHE A 58 3.92 -7.47 1.02
C PHE A 58 2.69 -6.57 1.16
N LEU A 59 2.55 -5.87 2.29
CA LEU A 59 1.44 -4.93 2.50
C LEU A 59 1.48 -3.75 1.51
N ASN A 60 2.68 -3.23 1.20
CA ASN A 60 2.84 -2.18 0.20
C ASN A 60 2.37 -2.63 -1.19
N ASN A 61 2.82 -3.80 -1.64
CA ASN A 61 2.43 -4.35 -2.94
C ASN A 61 0.91 -4.59 -3.00
N LEU A 62 0.33 -5.14 -1.93
CA LEU A 62 -1.12 -5.36 -1.85
C LEU A 62 -1.90 -4.04 -1.98
N HIS A 63 -1.45 -2.99 -1.29
CA HIS A 63 -2.06 -1.68 -1.40
C HIS A 63 -1.93 -1.10 -2.81
N GLU A 64 -0.75 -1.20 -3.44
CA GLU A 64 -0.54 -0.72 -4.81
C GLU A 64 -1.44 -1.45 -5.83
N ASP A 65 -1.59 -2.77 -5.70
CA ASP A 65 -2.50 -3.55 -6.55
C ASP A 65 -3.95 -3.11 -6.36
N MET A 66 -4.39 -2.85 -5.12
CA MET A 66 -5.74 -2.33 -4.83
C MET A 66 -5.98 -0.95 -5.47
N GLU A 67 -4.99 -0.06 -5.42
CA GLU A 67 -5.09 1.27 -6.03
C GLU A 67 -5.05 1.18 -7.57
N ARG A 68 -4.27 0.26 -8.13
CA ARG A 68 -4.27 -0.01 -9.58
C ARG A 68 -5.63 -0.49 -10.08
N ASP A 69 -6.31 -1.34 -9.31
CA ASP A 69 -7.63 -1.84 -9.66
C ASP A 69 -8.73 -0.77 -9.54
N LYS A 70 -8.54 0.23 -8.66
CA LYS A 70 -9.41 1.41 -8.60
C LYS A 70 -9.17 2.42 -9.72
N ALA A 71 -7.94 2.50 -10.22
CA ALA A 71 -7.62 3.41 -11.31
C ALA A 71 -8.46 3.02 -12.54
N PRO A 72 -9.22 3.96 -13.13
CA PRO A 72 -9.99 3.65 -14.34
C PRO A 72 -9.00 3.17 -15.39
N GLN A 73 -9.15 1.90 -15.82
CA GLN A 73 -8.34 1.30 -16.87
C GLN A 73 -8.44 2.22 -18.09
N SER A 74 -7.40 3.00 -18.30
CA SER A 74 -7.32 4.08 -19.28
C SER A 74 -7.12 3.50 -20.68
N GLY A 75 -8.04 2.62 -21.09
CA GLY A 75 -8.41 2.36 -22.48
C GLY A 75 -9.77 2.97 -22.83
N GLN A 76 -10.63 3.26 -21.83
CA GLN A 76 -11.93 3.88 -22.07
C GLN A 76 -11.90 5.42 -22.04
N ALA A 77 -11.08 6.03 -21.17
CA ALA A 77 -11.01 7.49 -21.03
C ALA A 77 -10.40 8.23 -22.24
N ILE A 78 -9.65 7.54 -23.12
CA ILE A 78 -8.98 8.18 -24.26
C ILE A 78 -9.98 8.55 -25.36
N TRP A 79 -11.04 7.76 -25.57
CA TRP A 79 -12.04 8.02 -26.61
C TRP A 79 -13.24 8.87 -26.14
N GLU A 80 -13.38 9.11 -24.84
CA GLU A 80 -14.40 10.00 -24.28
C GLU A 80 -13.98 11.48 -24.24
N ASN A 81 -12.70 11.78 -24.52
CA ASN A 81 -12.24 13.16 -24.60
C ASN A 81 -12.95 13.88 -25.76
N SER A 82 -13.78 14.88 -25.42
CA SER A 82 -14.55 15.68 -26.39
C SER A 82 -13.67 16.42 -27.40
N LEU A 83 -12.35 16.47 -27.18
CA LEU A 83 -11.37 16.97 -28.14
C LEU A 83 -11.15 16.05 -29.35
N ILE A 84 -11.38 14.73 -29.23
CA ILE A 84 -11.22 13.77 -30.34
C ILE A 84 -12.52 13.60 -31.14
N LYS A 85 -13.68 13.86 -30.51
CA LYS A 85 -15.00 13.73 -31.18
C LYS A 85 -15.16 14.68 -32.38
N ASN A 86 -14.48 15.81 -32.38
CA ASN A 86 -14.55 16.81 -33.46
C ASN A 86 -13.55 16.57 -34.60
N LEU A 87 -12.72 15.51 -34.55
CA LEU A 87 -11.73 15.20 -35.59
C LEU A 87 -12.22 14.20 -36.65
N LYS A 88 -13.48 13.75 -36.56
CA LYS A 88 -14.12 12.79 -37.49
C LYS A 88 -15.25 13.41 -38.33
N ASN A 89 -15.18 14.70 -38.63
CA ASN A 89 -16.01 15.34 -39.66
C ASN A 89 -15.25 15.44 -40.97
#